data_AF-K9MZ38-F1
#
_entry.id   AF-K9MZ38-F1
#
_cell.length_a   1.000
_cell.length_b   1.000
_cell.length_c   1.000
_cell.angle_alpha   90.00
_cell.angle_beta   90.00
_cell.angle_gamma   90.00
#
_symmetry.space_group_name_H-M   'P 1'
#
loop_
_entity.id
_entity.type
_entity.pdbx_description
1 polymer ?
#
loop_
_entity_poly.entity_id
_entity_poly.type
_entity_poly.pdbx_seq_one_letter_code
_entity_poly.pdbx_strand_id
1 'polypeptide(L)'
;QLEMDKFPFVSLAKTYNTNAQVPDSAGTATAYLCGVKANEGTVGVSAAAVRSQCNTTEGNEVTSILRWAKDAGKSVGIVTTTRVNHATPSASYAHSVDRDWYSDNEMPAEALQAGCKDIARQLFENIPNIDVIMGGGRKYMFPKNTSDVEYPSVAKHSGTRKDERNLVQEWIDRMKDKKGHYVWNKKQLLS
;
A
#
# COMPACT_ATOMS: atom_id res chain seq x y z
N GLN A 1 -8.92 31.81 -0.63
CA GLN A 1 -7.86 31.24 -1.49
C GLN A 1 -7.19 30.13 -0.70
N LEU A 2 -7.08 28.93 -1.28
CA LEU A 2 -6.32 27.81 -0.74
C LEU A 2 -4.85 27.92 -1.17
N GLU A 3 -3.93 27.25 -0.47
CA GLU A 3 -2.50 27.26 -0.84
C GLU A 3 -2.26 26.74 -2.28
N MET A 4 -3.06 25.76 -2.74
CA MET A 4 -2.98 25.24 -4.11
C MET A 4 -3.42 26.23 -5.20
N ASP A 5 -4.22 27.24 -4.86
CA ASP A 5 -4.68 28.26 -5.82
C ASP A 5 -3.55 29.21 -6.25
N LYS A 6 -2.38 29.13 -5.60
CA LYS A 6 -1.18 29.90 -5.95
C LYS A 6 -0.39 29.27 -7.12
N PHE A 7 -0.73 28.05 -7.54
CA PHE A 7 0.00 27.36 -8.61
C PHE A 7 -0.28 28.01 -9.98
N PRO A 8 0.74 28.28 -10.81
CA PRO A 8 0.57 28.97 -12.08
C PRO A 8 0.03 28.07 -13.21
N PHE A 9 0.07 26.73 -13.03
CA PHE A 9 -0.34 25.76 -14.04
C PHE A 9 -1.51 24.92 -13.53
N VAL A 10 -2.54 24.81 -14.36
CA VAL A 10 -3.74 24.03 -14.08
C VAL A 10 -4.10 23.18 -15.30
N SER A 11 -4.64 21.98 -15.06
CA SER A 11 -5.19 21.13 -16.11
C SER A 11 -6.40 20.37 -15.58
N LEU A 12 -7.17 19.80 -16.50
CA LEU A 12 -8.29 18.90 -16.17
C LEU A 12 -7.87 17.45 -16.43
N ALA A 13 -8.21 16.56 -15.50
CA ALA A 13 -7.90 15.13 -15.59
C ALA A 13 -9.17 14.30 -15.81
N LYS A 14 -9.19 13.42 -16.82
CA LYS A 14 -10.28 12.48 -17.08
C LYS A 14 -10.10 11.19 -16.28
N THR A 15 -10.91 10.98 -15.26
CA THR A 15 -10.64 10.01 -14.18
C THR A 15 -11.18 8.60 -14.38
N TYR A 16 -12.03 8.34 -15.39
CA TYR A 16 -12.65 7.02 -15.62
C TYR A 16 -11.64 5.86 -15.58
N ASN A 17 -12.02 4.72 -15.00
CA ASN A 17 -11.28 3.46 -15.09
C ASN A 17 -11.61 2.73 -16.40
N THR A 18 -10.84 1.72 -16.76
CA THR A 18 -11.05 0.97 -18.01
C THR A 18 -12.39 0.26 -18.08
N ASN A 19 -12.99 -0.06 -16.93
CA ASN A 19 -14.28 -0.73 -16.80
C ASN A 19 -15.35 0.09 -16.05
N ALA A 20 -15.08 1.34 -15.65
CA ALA A 20 -16.02 2.15 -14.87
C ALA A 20 -15.92 3.65 -15.21
N GLN A 21 -17.07 4.27 -15.50
CA GLN A 21 -17.15 5.72 -15.78
C GLN A 21 -16.89 6.56 -14.52
N VAL A 22 -17.52 6.16 -13.41
CA VAL A 22 -17.22 6.68 -12.07
C VAL A 22 -16.17 5.75 -11.46
N PRO A 23 -14.92 6.21 -11.30
CA PRO A 23 -13.82 5.35 -10.90
C PRO A 23 -13.74 5.15 -9.38
N ASP A 24 -12.91 4.21 -8.94
CA ASP A 24 -12.52 4.08 -7.54
C ASP A 24 -11.09 4.59 -7.28
N SER A 25 -10.69 4.60 -6.00
CA SER A 25 -9.34 5.03 -5.61
C SER A 25 -8.22 4.13 -6.15
N ALA A 26 -8.46 2.83 -6.36
CA ALA A 26 -7.41 1.88 -6.73
C ALA A 26 -7.00 2.02 -8.20
N GLY A 27 -7.97 1.97 -9.11
CA GLY A 27 -7.66 2.12 -10.53
C GLY A 27 -7.18 3.54 -10.86
N THR A 28 -7.68 4.58 -10.18
CA THR A 28 -7.17 5.95 -10.34
C THR A 28 -5.75 6.11 -9.81
N ALA A 29 -5.41 5.51 -8.65
CA ALA A 29 -4.05 5.55 -8.12
C ALA A 29 -3.05 4.85 -9.05
N THR A 30 -3.43 3.72 -9.63
CA THR A 30 -2.62 3.07 -10.68
C THR A 30 -2.41 4.00 -11.88
N ALA A 31 -3.43 4.76 -12.29
CA ALA A 31 -3.31 5.72 -13.39
C ALA A 31 -2.31 6.84 -13.09
N TYR A 32 -2.44 7.56 -11.96
CA TYR A 32 -1.56 8.72 -11.70
C TYR A 32 -0.21 8.36 -11.06
N LEU A 33 -0.03 7.16 -10.51
CA LEU A 33 1.26 6.72 -9.96
C LEU A 33 2.04 5.82 -10.92
N CYS A 34 1.39 5.03 -11.77
CA CYS A 34 2.05 4.10 -12.70
C CYS A 34 1.90 4.49 -14.17
N GLY A 35 1.08 5.49 -14.50
CA GLY A 35 0.89 5.98 -15.86
C GLY A 35 0.00 5.08 -16.74
N VAL A 36 -0.68 4.09 -16.17
CA VAL A 36 -1.54 3.13 -16.89
C VAL A 36 -2.93 3.10 -16.25
N LYS A 37 -3.99 3.29 -17.04
CA LYS A 37 -5.37 3.11 -16.54
C LYS A 37 -5.63 1.64 -16.26
N ALA A 38 -6.29 1.38 -15.14
CA ALA A 38 -6.59 0.04 -14.66
C ALA A 38 -8.09 -0.15 -14.35
N ASN A 39 -8.45 -1.39 -14.06
CA ASN A 39 -9.80 -1.78 -13.66
C ASN A 39 -10.09 -1.31 -12.23
N GLU A 40 -11.37 -1.00 -11.96
CA GLU A 40 -11.86 -0.68 -10.63
C GLU A 40 -11.48 -1.76 -9.61
N GLY A 41 -10.97 -1.34 -8.45
CA GLY A 41 -10.61 -2.24 -7.35
C GLY A 41 -9.27 -2.94 -7.49
N THR A 42 -8.51 -2.68 -8.57
CA THR A 42 -7.16 -3.24 -8.80
C THR A 42 -6.07 -2.20 -8.54
N VAL A 43 -4.92 -2.62 -8.00
CA VAL A 43 -3.82 -1.76 -7.56
C VAL A 43 -2.53 -2.18 -8.27
N GLY A 44 -1.89 -1.26 -8.99
CA GLY A 44 -0.56 -1.48 -9.57
C GLY A 44 -0.53 -2.58 -10.65
N VAL A 45 -1.67 -2.92 -11.25
CA VAL A 45 -1.78 -3.89 -12.35
C VAL A 45 -2.55 -3.27 -13.53
N SER A 46 -2.29 -3.75 -14.73
CA SER A 46 -2.94 -3.32 -15.97
C SER A 46 -4.41 -3.75 -16.02
N ALA A 47 -5.17 -3.26 -17.00
CA ALA A 47 -6.56 -3.66 -17.21
C ALA A 47 -6.76 -5.10 -17.70
N ALA A 48 -5.68 -5.83 -18.01
CA ALA A 48 -5.77 -7.27 -18.31
C ALA A 48 -5.90 -8.12 -17.03
N ALA A 49 -5.55 -7.57 -15.86
CA ALA A 49 -5.83 -8.20 -14.58
C ALA A 49 -7.33 -8.15 -14.25
N VAL A 50 -7.86 -9.25 -13.71
CA VAL A 50 -9.27 -9.40 -13.33
C VAL A 50 -9.40 -9.32 -11.81
N ARG A 51 -10.30 -8.45 -11.35
CA ARG A 51 -10.48 -8.20 -9.91
C ARG A 51 -10.72 -9.50 -9.14
N SER A 52 -10.02 -9.66 -8.03
CA SER A 52 -10.06 -10.84 -7.14
C SER A 52 -9.61 -12.17 -7.77
N GLN A 53 -9.04 -12.18 -8.99
CA GLN A 53 -8.49 -13.38 -9.63
C GLN A 53 -6.96 -13.37 -9.57
N CYS A 54 -6.39 -13.99 -8.52
CA CYS A 54 -4.95 -13.93 -8.23
C CYS A 54 -4.05 -14.31 -9.42
N ASN A 55 -4.42 -15.35 -10.15
CA ASN A 55 -3.67 -15.87 -11.31
C ASN A 55 -3.60 -14.88 -12.49
N THR A 56 -4.32 -13.76 -12.45
CA THR A 56 -4.23 -12.69 -13.47
C THR A 56 -3.30 -11.55 -13.07
N THR A 57 -2.62 -11.65 -11.91
CA THR A 57 -1.65 -10.64 -11.45
C THR A 57 -0.36 -10.70 -12.27
N GLU A 58 0.20 -11.91 -12.42
CA GLU A 58 1.50 -12.12 -13.04
C GLU A 58 1.50 -11.72 -14.52
N GLY A 59 2.49 -10.91 -14.90
CA GLY A 59 2.63 -10.36 -16.24
C GLY A 59 1.81 -9.09 -16.48
N ASN A 60 0.97 -8.69 -15.52
CA ASN A 60 0.14 -7.48 -15.61
C ASN A 60 0.59 -6.38 -14.65
N GLU A 61 1.66 -6.57 -13.88
CA GLU A 61 2.21 -5.56 -12.99
C GLU A 61 2.66 -4.30 -13.75
N VAL A 62 2.36 -3.12 -13.21
CA VAL A 62 2.82 -1.84 -13.77
C VAL A 62 3.65 -1.06 -12.77
N THR A 63 4.82 -0.61 -13.20
CA THR A 63 5.81 0.06 -12.34
C THR A 63 5.38 1.48 -11.97
N SER A 64 5.46 1.81 -10.68
CA SER A 64 5.13 3.14 -10.17
C SER A 64 6.27 4.15 -10.33
N ILE A 65 5.96 5.45 -10.31
CA ILE A 65 6.94 6.53 -10.24
C ILE A 65 7.80 6.46 -8.97
N LEU A 66 7.27 5.92 -7.87
CA LEU A 66 8.04 5.69 -6.65
C LEU A 66 9.13 4.65 -6.89
N ARG A 67 8.80 3.55 -7.58
CA ARG A 67 9.79 2.54 -7.97
C ARG A 67 10.84 3.11 -8.92
N TRP A 68 10.42 3.85 -9.95
CA TRP A 68 11.34 4.52 -10.88
C TRP A 68 12.30 5.48 -10.16
N ALA A 69 11.80 6.28 -9.23
CA ALA A 69 12.64 7.18 -8.44
C ALA A 69 13.66 6.40 -7.58
N LYS A 70 13.24 5.28 -6.97
CA LYS A 70 14.14 4.45 -6.16
C LYS A 70 15.22 3.78 -7.00
N ASP A 71 14.86 3.23 -8.15
CA ASP A 71 15.81 2.62 -9.10
C ASP A 71 16.80 3.66 -9.66
N ALA A 72 16.39 4.93 -9.76
CA ALA A 72 17.25 6.07 -10.09
C ALA A 72 18.10 6.58 -8.90
N GLY A 73 18.16 5.85 -7.78
CA GLY A 73 18.98 6.19 -6.62
C GLY A 73 18.42 7.34 -5.76
N LYS A 74 17.15 7.73 -5.94
CA LYS A 74 16.52 8.78 -5.13
C LYS A 74 15.93 8.21 -3.85
N SER A 75 15.86 9.03 -2.81
CA SER A 75 15.02 8.74 -1.65
C SER A 75 13.54 8.88 -2.01
N VAL A 76 12.73 8.02 -1.41
CA VAL A 76 11.29 7.92 -1.68
C VAL A 76 10.51 7.78 -0.38
N GLY A 77 9.28 8.30 -0.36
CA GLY A 77 8.44 8.24 0.83
C GLY A 77 6.95 8.26 0.53
N ILE A 78 6.18 7.72 1.46
CA ILE A 78 4.72 7.64 1.42
C ILE A 78 4.19 8.24 2.71
N VAL A 79 3.35 9.28 2.60
CA VAL A 79 2.69 9.92 3.73
C VAL A 79 1.20 10.00 3.44
N THR A 80 0.38 9.48 4.36
CA THR A 80 -1.08 9.49 4.23
C THR A 80 -1.75 9.58 5.60
N THR A 81 -2.96 10.11 5.64
CA THR A 81 -3.85 10.05 6.82
C THR A 81 -4.67 8.75 6.86
N THR A 82 -4.67 7.97 5.78
CA THR A 82 -5.31 6.65 5.72
C THR A 82 -4.42 5.59 6.35
N ARG A 83 -4.84 4.31 6.28
CA ARG A 83 -3.90 3.19 6.39
C ARG A 83 -2.88 3.24 5.25
N VAL A 84 -1.60 2.92 5.52
CA VAL A 84 -0.54 2.91 4.48
C VAL A 84 -0.78 1.83 3.41
N ASN A 85 -1.59 0.82 3.73
CA ASN A 85 -2.01 -0.23 2.79
C ASN A 85 -3.29 0.12 2.01
N HIS A 86 -3.80 1.35 2.11
CA HIS A 86 -4.99 1.78 1.36
C HIS A 86 -4.68 1.86 -0.13
N ALA A 87 -5.70 1.80 -0.99
CA ALA A 87 -5.57 1.85 -2.44
C ALA A 87 -4.63 2.97 -2.97
N THR A 88 -4.81 4.20 -2.47
CA THR A 88 -4.03 5.37 -2.89
C THR A 88 -2.52 5.20 -2.64
N PRO A 89 -2.03 4.98 -1.40
CA PRO A 89 -0.62 4.73 -1.17
C PRO A 89 -0.14 3.40 -1.75
N SER A 90 -0.96 2.35 -1.74
CA SER A 90 -0.51 1.01 -2.16
C SER A 90 -0.19 0.91 -3.64
N ALA A 91 -0.83 1.67 -4.52
CA ALA A 91 -0.47 1.71 -5.95
C ALA A 91 0.96 2.22 -6.20
N SER A 92 1.62 2.83 -5.20
CA SER A 92 3.03 3.21 -5.31
C SER A 92 4.01 2.04 -5.12
N TYR A 93 3.59 0.91 -4.55
CA TYR A 93 4.51 -0.19 -4.20
C TYR A 93 3.95 -1.61 -4.41
N ALA A 94 2.63 -1.78 -4.43
CA ALA A 94 1.96 -3.08 -4.49
C ALA A 94 1.40 -3.37 -5.87
N HIS A 95 1.31 -4.67 -6.17
CA HIS A 95 0.61 -5.24 -7.30
C HIS A 95 -0.45 -6.20 -6.72
N SER A 96 -1.73 -5.83 -6.82
CA SER A 96 -2.83 -6.61 -6.28
C SER A 96 -4.07 -6.49 -7.17
N VAL A 97 -4.65 -7.64 -7.50
CA VAL A 97 -5.95 -7.74 -8.19
C VAL A 97 -7.12 -7.37 -7.28
N ASP A 98 -6.90 -7.17 -5.98
CA ASP A 98 -7.93 -6.67 -5.08
C ASP A 98 -7.35 -5.69 -4.06
N ARG A 99 -7.90 -4.47 -4.05
CA ARG A 99 -7.53 -3.41 -3.12
C ARG A 99 -7.85 -3.74 -1.65
N ASP A 100 -8.74 -4.70 -1.40
CA ASP A 100 -9.17 -5.06 -0.04
C ASP A 100 -8.28 -6.13 0.61
N TRP A 101 -7.28 -6.65 -0.10
CA TRP A 101 -6.26 -7.57 0.44
C TRP A 101 -5.21 -6.84 1.28
N TYR A 102 -5.66 -6.12 2.32
CA TYR A 102 -4.81 -5.31 3.20
C TYR A 102 -3.82 -6.16 3.98
N SER A 103 -4.27 -7.27 4.57
CA SER A 103 -3.46 -8.38 5.05
C SER A 103 -3.98 -9.73 4.52
N ASP A 104 -3.25 -10.79 4.81
CA ASP A 104 -3.63 -12.19 4.55
C ASP A 104 -5.03 -12.55 5.09
N ASN A 105 -5.51 -11.85 6.12
CA ASN A 105 -6.82 -12.08 6.71
C ASN A 105 -7.99 -11.82 5.75
N GLU A 106 -7.84 -10.84 4.86
CA GLU A 106 -8.84 -10.46 3.86
C GLU A 106 -8.72 -11.25 2.55
N MET A 107 -7.71 -12.09 2.41
CA MET A 107 -7.47 -12.86 1.19
C MET A 107 -8.20 -14.21 1.21
N PRO A 108 -8.78 -14.64 0.07
CA PRO A 108 -9.30 -15.99 -0.06
C PRO A 108 -8.16 -17.01 -0.05
N ALA A 109 -8.43 -18.23 0.43
CA ALA A 109 -7.42 -19.27 0.59
C ALA A 109 -6.77 -19.64 -0.76
N GLU A 110 -7.55 -19.62 -1.83
CA GLU A 110 -7.11 -19.90 -3.20
C GLU A 110 -6.08 -18.86 -3.68
N ALA A 111 -6.25 -17.58 -3.32
CA ALA A 111 -5.29 -16.54 -3.67
C ALA A 111 -3.97 -16.69 -2.90
N LEU A 112 -4.04 -17.05 -1.62
CA LEU A 112 -2.85 -17.34 -0.81
C LEU A 112 -2.08 -18.55 -1.36
N GLN A 113 -2.80 -19.62 -1.73
CA GLN A 113 -2.22 -20.83 -2.33
C GLN A 113 -1.63 -20.58 -3.72
N ALA A 114 -2.26 -19.71 -4.51
CA ALA A 114 -1.77 -19.28 -5.82
C ALA A 114 -0.56 -18.32 -5.75
N GLY A 115 -0.13 -17.93 -4.54
CA GLY A 115 1.09 -17.14 -4.33
C GLY A 115 0.90 -15.63 -4.31
N CYS A 116 -0.34 -15.13 -4.38
CA CYS A 116 -0.58 -13.70 -4.17
C CYS A 116 -0.19 -13.28 -2.76
N LYS A 117 0.37 -12.08 -2.65
CA LYS A 117 0.80 -11.49 -1.38
C LYS A 117 -0.14 -10.36 -0.99
N ASP A 118 -0.46 -10.27 0.29
CA ASP A 118 -1.20 -9.13 0.81
C ASP A 118 -0.42 -7.81 0.70
N ILE A 119 -1.16 -6.69 0.66
CA ILE A 119 -0.59 -5.36 0.48
C ILE A 119 0.39 -5.00 1.62
N ALA A 120 0.14 -5.44 2.86
CA ALA A 120 1.05 -5.15 3.98
C ALA A 120 2.46 -5.74 3.76
N ARG A 121 2.54 -6.97 3.26
CA ARG A 121 3.83 -7.62 2.93
C ARG A 121 4.55 -6.89 1.81
N GLN A 122 3.81 -6.53 0.76
CA GLN A 122 4.38 -5.90 -0.42
C GLN A 122 5.03 -4.53 -0.12
N LEU A 123 4.60 -3.84 0.94
CA LEU A 123 5.10 -2.52 1.36
C LEU A 123 6.62 -2.43 1.50
N PHE A 124 7.27 -3.50 1.95
CA PHE A 124 8.74 -3.53 2.09
C PHE A 124 9.40 -4.69 1.34
N GLU A 125 8.62 -5.65 0.83
CA GLU A 125 9.14 -6.73 -0.02
C GLU A 125 9.36 -6.25 -1.47
N ASN A 126 8.46 -5.45 -2.05
CA ASN A 126 8.54 -5.07 -3.48
C ASN A 126 9.52 -3.92 -3.75
N ILE A 127 9.55 -2.93 -2.87
CA ILE A 127 10.46 -1.79 -2.96
C ILE A 127 11.31 -1.79 -1.68
N PRO A 128 12.49 -2.44 -1.70
CA PRO A 128 13.33 -2.47 -0.53
C PRO A 128 13.80 -1.04 -0.20
N ASN A 129 13.73 -0.67 1.08
CA ASN A 129 14.22 0.61 1.61
C ASN A 129 13.44 1.85 1.16
N ILE A 130 12.11 1.82 1.16
CA ILE A 130 11.33 3.08 1.20
C ILE A 130 11.79 3.88 2.42
N ASP A 131 12.24 5.12 2.20
CA ASP A 131 12.93 5.93 3.20
C ASP A 131 11.98 6.46 4.28
N VAL A 132 10.72 6.77 3.90
CA VAL A 132 9.67 7.23 4.82
C VAL A 132 8.35 6.51 4.54
N ILE A 133 7.76 5.91 5.57
CA ILE A 133 6.40 5.36 5.51
C ILE A 133 5.63 5.91 6.71
N MET A 134 4.63 6.75 6.46
CA MET A 134 3.83 7.38 7.51
C MET A 134 2.34 7.32 7.21
N GLY A 135 1.57 6.82 8.19
CA GLY A 135 0.12 6.77 8.17
C GLY A 135 -0.41 5.81 9.23
N GLY A 136 -1.66 5.38 9.08
CA GLY A 136 -2.29 4.38 9.95
C GLY A 136 -2.10 2.95 9.45
N GLY A 137 -2.92 2.02 9.97
CA GLY A 137 -3.00 0.64 9.48
C GLY A 137 -2.23 -0.40 10.29
N ARG A 138 -1.81 -0.07 11.53
CA ARG A 138 -1.03 -0.96 12.41
C ARG A 138 -1.58 -2.39 12.49
N LYS A 139 -2.90 -2.56 12.59
CA LYS A 139 -3.54 -3.88 12.72
C LYS A 139 -3.16 -4.90 11.62
N TYR A 140 -2.85 -4.44 10.42
CA TYR A 140 -2.49 -5.30 9.28
C TYR A 140 -1.03 -5.80 9.34
N MET A 141 -0.23 -5.26 10.24
CA MET A 141 1.19 -5.55 10.39
C MET A 141 1.49 -6.54 11.52
N PHE A 142 0.51 -6.85 12.38
CA PHE A 142 0.70 -7.67 13.58
C PHE A 142 -0.15 -8.95 13.56
N PRO A 143 0.32 -10.03 14.22
CA PRO A 143 -0.42 -11.27 14.37
C PRO A 143 -1.80 -11.07 14.99
N LYS A 144 -2.74 -11.95 14.64
CA LYS A 144 -4.09 -11.96 15.19
C LYS A 144 -4.06 -11.90 16.73
N ASN A 145 -4.92 -11.08 17.32
CA ASN A 145 -5.04 -10.86 18.77
C ASN A 145 -3.86 -10.12 19.44
N THR A 146 -2.86 -9.65 18.69
CA THR A 146 -1.84 -8.74 19.23
C THR A 146 -2.49 -7.42 19.64
N SER A 147 -2.44 -7.04 20.91
CA SER A 147 -2.99 -5.75 21.38
C SER A 147 -2.30 -4.56 20.71
N ASP A 148 -3.10 -3.58 20.29
CA ASP A 148 -2.57 -2.31 19.77
C ASP A 148 -1.94 -1.48 20.89
N VAL A 149 -0.81 -0.85 20.59
CA VAL A 149 -0.03 -0.06 21.57
C VAL A 149 -0.78 1.17 22.10
N GLU A 150 -1.72 1.72 21.33
CA GLU A 150 -2.49 2.92 21.70
C GLU A 150 -3.86 2.54 22.28
N TYR A 151 -4.44 1.42 21.83
CA TYR A 151 -5.75 0.93 22.25
C TYR A 151 -5.71 -0.52 22.78
N PRO A 152 -4.96 -0.82 23.85
CA PRO A 152 -4.66 -2.19 24.27
C PRO A 152 -5.88 -3.01 24.70
N SER A 153 -6.95 -2.35 25.14
CA SER A 153 -8.19 -2.96 25.62
C SER A 153 -9.31 -3.04 24.57
N VAL A 154 -9.06 -2.63 23.32
CA VAL A 154 -10.09 -2.51 22.30
C VAL A 154 -9.82 -3.49 21.16
N ALA A 155 -10.52 -4.63 21.17
CA ALA A 155 -10.29 -5.76 20.24
C ALA A 155 -10.33 -5.39 18.75
N LYS A 156 -11.11 -4.38 18.35
CA LYS A 156 -11.19 -3.93 16.94
C LYS A 156 -9.86 -3.35 16.40
N HIS A 157 -8.95 -2.94 17.28
CA HIS A 157 -7.64 -2.39 16.95
C HIS A 157 -6.53 -3.44 16.98
N SER A 158 -6.79 -4.63 17.54
CA SER A 158 -5.82 -5.71 17.61
C SER A 158 -5.35 -6.16 16.21
N GLY A 159 -4.14 -6.73 16.17
CA GLY A 159 -3.58 -7.32 14.96
C GLY A 159 -4.54 -8.31 14.30
N THR A 160 -4.49 -8.38 12.97
CA THR A 160 -5.42 -9.18 12.16
C THR A 160 -4.76 -10.34 11.43
N ARG A 161 -3.43 -10.39 11.33
CA ARG A 161 -2.74 -11.36 10.49
C ARG A 161 -2.95 -12.80 10.96
N LYS A 162 -3.36 -13.70 10.05
CA LYS A 162 -3.58 -15.13 10.32
C LYS A 162 -2.29 -15.94 10.17
N ASP A 163 -1.29 -15.42 9.47
CA ASP A 163 0.01 -16.03 9.23
C ASP A 163 1.03 -15.88 10.38
N GLU A 164 0.59 -15.36 11.53
CA GLU A 164 1.41 -15.18 12.75
C GLU A 164 2.63 -14.25 12.58
N ARG A 165 2.73 -13.52 11.47
CA ARG A 165 3.88 -12.64 11.20
C ARG A 165 3.75 -11.27 11.87
N ASN A 166 4.88 -10.78 12.37
CA ASN A 166 5.04 -9.40 12.82
C ASN A 166 5.86 -8.63 11.77
N LEU A 167 5.16 -8.01 10.82
CA LEU A 167 5.77 -7.31 9.70
C LEU A 167 6.56 -6.06 10.11
N VAL A 168 6.18 -5.42 11.23
CA VAL A 168 6.97 -4.30 11.79
C VAL A 168 8.33 -4.82 12.26
N GLN A 169 8.35 -5.93 12.98
CA GLN A 169 9.60 -6.54 13.45
C GLN A 169 10.47 -7.00 12.28
N GLU A 170 9.87 -7.66 11.27
CA GLU A 170 10.61 -8.06 10.06
C GLU A 170 11.22 -6.87 9.32
N TRP A 171 10.50 -5.74 9.25
CA TRP A 171 11.04 -4.51 8.67
C TRP A 171 12.18 -3.93 9.51
N ILE A 172 12.04 -3.87 10.84
CA ILE A 172 13.11 -3.42 11.75
C ILE A 172 14.36 -4.29 11.58
N ASP A 173 14.18 -5.60 11.49
CA ASP A 173 15.28 -6.55 11.30
C ASP A 173 16.04 -6.31 9.98
N ARG A 174 15.32 -5.95 8.90
CA ARG A 174 15.93 -5.56 7.62
C ARG A 174 16.64 -4.21 7.66
N MET A 175 16.28 -3.34 8.60
CA MET A 175 16.84 -1.98 8.73
C MET A 175 17.90 -1.86 9.83
N LYS A 176 18.34 -2.97 10.44
CA LYS A 176 19.35 -2.98 11.52
C LYS A 176 20.61 -2.19 11.17
N ASP A 177 21.13 -2.38 9.96
CA ASP A 177 22.35 -1.69 9.50
C ASP A 177 22.09 -0.25 9.01
N LYS A 178 20.82 0.15 8.89
CA LYS A 178 20.39 1.43 8.30
C LYS A 178 19.74 2.39 9.30
N LYS A 179 19.74 2.04 10.59
CA LYS A 179 19.14 2.84 11.68
C LYS A 179 17.66 3.16 11.40
N GLY A 180 16.88 2.16 11.00
CA GLY A 180 15.43 2.31 10.84
C GLY A 180 14.72 2.55 12.17
N HIS A 181 13.74 3.44 12.19
CA HIS A 181 12.94 3.75 13.37
C HIS A 181 11.46 3.45 13.12
N TYR A 182 10.84 2.71 14.03
CA TYR A 182 9.38 2.56 14.08
C TYR A 182 8.82 3.45 15.19
N VAL A 183 7.89 4.32 14.82
CA VAL A 183 7.21 5.24 15.73
C VAL A 183 5.70 5.15 15.52
N TRP A 184 4.92 5.37 16.57
CA TRP A 184 3.46 5.23 16.51
C TRP A 184 2.69 6.42 17.08
N ASN A 185 3.38 7.42 17.64
CA ASN A 185 2.77 8.66 18.13
C ASN A 185 3.58 9.90 17.78
N LYS A 186 2.95 11.06 17.95
CA LYS A 186 3.53 12.38 17.65
C LYS A 186 4.82 12.66 18.44
N LYS A 187 4.90 12.25 19.70
CA LYS A 187 6.08 12.55 20.55
C LYS A 187 7.32 11.83 20.01
N GLN A 188 7.18 10.56 19.63
CA GLN A 188 8.26 9.77 19.04
C GLN A 188 8.64 10.26 17.64
N LEU A 189 7.67 10.74 16.85
CA LEU A 189 7.96 11.30 15.53
C LEU A 189 8.78 12.61 15.59
N LEU A 190 8.61 13.39 16.67
CA LEU A 190 9.27 14.68 16.85
C LEU A 190 10.56 14.61 17.67
N SER A 191 10.91 13.43 18.21
CA SER A 191 12.13 13.20 19.01
C SER A 191 13.25 12.64 18.16
#